data_AF-A0A3B9HBP6-F1
#
_entry.id   AF-A0A3B9HBP6-F1
#
_cell.length_a   1.000
_cell.length_b   1.000
_cell.length_c   1.000
_cell.angle_alpha   90.00
_cell.angle_beta   90.00
_cell.angle_gamma   90.00
#
_symmetry.space_group_name_H-M   'P 1'
#
loop_
_entity.id
_entity.type
_entity.pdbx_description
1 polymer ?
#
loop_
_entity_poly.entity_id
_entity_poly.type
_entity_poly.pdbx_seq_one_letter_code
_entity_poly.pdbx_strand_id
1 'polypeptide(L)'
;EVKGDIYSIGASNSKHNFTEQTIPVQENDRLYLFSDGYTDQFGGPKDKKFNRSRLRKALLATSAQPIEDQKEHLESLLNEWKGKQEQTDDITLIGIEV
;
A
#
# COMPACT_ATOMS: atom_id res chain seq x y z
N GLU A 1 7.02 4.21 7.93
CA GLU A 1 6.94 2.86 7.36
C GLU A 1 7.88 2.02 8.18
N VAL A 2 7.37 0.95 8.75
CA VAL A 2 8.19 -0.02 9.46
C VAL A 2 8.76 -0.97 8.41
N LYS A 3 10.09 -1.08 8.35
CA LYS A 3 10.77 -1.89 7.34
C LYS A 3 10.93 -3.31 7.88
N GLY A 4 10.44 -4.28 7.12
CA GLY A 4 10.72 -5.70 7.36
C GLY A 4 12.04 -6.14 6.73
N ASP A 5 12.40 -7.39 7.01
CA ASP A 5 13.54 -8.04 6.36
C ASP A 5 13.25 -8.31 4.88
N ILE A 6 14.23 -8.06 4.00
CA ILE A 6 14.05 -8.15 2.55
C ILE A 6 14.44 -9.55 2.07
N TYR A 7 13.68 -10.55 2.53
CA TYR A 7 13.83 -11.94 2.14
C TYR A 7 12.49 -12.53 1.75
N SER A 8 12.43 -13.16 0.57
CA SER A 8 11.25 -13.92 0.16
C SER A 8 11.15 -15.23 0.94
N ILE A 9 9.93 -15.61 1.30
CA ILE A 9 9.67 -16.93 1.87
C ILE A 9 10.01 -17.99 0.82
N GLY A 10 10.80 -19.01 1.20
CA GLY A 10 11.18 -20.10 0.31
C GLY A 10 12.41 -19.83 -0.58
N ALA A 11 13.12 -18.72 -0.38
CA ALA A 11 14.39 -18.47 -1.10
C ALA A 11 15.43 -19.56 -0.79
N SER A 12 15.97 -20.19 -1.84
CA SER A 12 16.81 -21.40 -1.76
C SER A 12 18.18 -21.19 -1.10
N ASN A 13 18.65 -19.95 -1.00
CA ASN A 13 20.08 -19.66 -0.82
C ASN A 13 20.48 -19.23 0.60
N SER A 14 19.58 -19.20 1.59
CA SER A 14 19.97 -19.08 3.00
C SER A 14 18.83 -19.45 3.95
N LYS A 15 19.15 -19.99 5.13
CA LYS A 15 18.25 -19.90 6.29
C LYS A 15 18.23 -18.44 6.75
N HIS A 16 17.30 -17.66 6.23
CA HIS A 16 17.04 -16.32 6.74
C HIS A 16 16.16 -16.42 7.99
N ASN A 17 16.56 -15.73 9.06
CA ASN A 17 15.69 -15.51 10.20
C ASN A 17 14.90 -14.24 9.93
N PHE A 18 13.59 -14.28 10.17
CA PHE A 18 12.75 -13.09 10.17
C PHE A 18 12.77 -12.46 11.56
N THR A 19 12.95 -11.16 11.62
CA THR A 19 12.94 -10.36 12.84
C THR A 19 11.51 -10.02 13.20
N GLU A 20 11.05 -10.46 14.36
CA GLU A 20 9.78 -10.01 14.93
C GLU A 20 9.90 -8.54 15.34
N GLN A 21 8.92 -7.72 14.97
CA GLN A 21 8.82 -6.32 15.36
C GLN A 21 7.47 -6.06 16.01
N THR A 22 7.49 -5.60 17.26
CA THR A 22 6.29 -5.20 18.00
C THR A 22 6.16 -3.69 17.99
N ILE A 23 4.99 -3.19 17.61
CA ILE A 23 4.70 -1.75 17.55
C ILE A 23 3.55 -1.45 18.52
N PRO A 24 3.73 -0.58 19.52
CA PRO A 24 2.62 -0.13 20.36
C PRO A 24 1.67 0.74 19.52
N VAL A 25 0.37 0.54 19.71
CA VAL A 25 -0.70 1.29 19.03
C VAL A 25 -1.62 1.94 20.06
N GLN A 26 -2.22 3.06 19.69
CA GLN A 26 -3.19 3.82 20.48
C GLN A 26 -4.55 3.85 19.78
N GLU A 27 -5.60 4.18 20.54
CA GLU A 27 -6.94 4.41 19.99
C GLU A 27 -6.88 5.45 18.86
N ASN A 28 -7.58 5.18 17.76
CA ASN A 28 -7.58 5.97 16.53
C ASN A 28 -6.29 5.88 15.68
N ASP A 29 -5.31 5.04 16.05
CA ASP A 29 -4.20 4.73 15.13
C ASP A 29 -4.71 3.92 13.93
N ARG A 30 -4.12 4.20 12.76
CA ARG A 30 -4.40 3.46 11.53
C ARG A 30 -3.15 2.77 10.98
N LEU A 31 -3.28 1.47 10.72
CA LEU A 31 -2.25 0.65 10.11
C LEU A 31 -2.63 0.30 8.67
N TYR A 32 -1.64 0.32 7.77
CA TYR A 32 -1.84 -0.02 6.37
C TYR A 32 -0.82 -1.06 5.92
N LEU A 33 -1.31 -2.12 5.28
CA LEU A 33 -0.52 -3.18 4.66
C LEU A 33 -0.88 -3.22 3.17
N PHE A 34 0.11 -3.29 2.27
CA PHE A 34 -0.15 -3.29 0.84
C PHE A 34 0.87 -4.11 0.05
N SER A 35 0.43 -4.70 -1.06
CA SER A 35 1.30 -5.29 -2.08
C SER A 35 1.88 -4.22 -3.01
N ASP A 36 3.00 -4.52 -3.66
CA ASP A 36 3.65 -3.62 -4.62
C ASP A 36 2.77 -3.28 -5.82
N GLY A 37 1.86 -4.17 -6.24
CA GLY A 37 0.94 -3.97 -7.35
C GLY A 37 0.19 -2.63 -7.32
N TYR A 38 -0.23 -2.14 -6.13
CA TYR A 38 -0.86 -0.81 -6.03
C TYR A 38 0.09 0.29 -6.51
N THR A 39 1.34 0.25 -6.04
CA THR A 39 2.35 1.27 -6.34
C THR A 39 2.97 1.10 -7.71
N ASP A 40 2.92 -0.11 -8.26
CA ASP A 40 3.45 -0.46 -9.57
C ASP A 40 2.46 -0.27 -10.71
N GLN A 41 1.18 0.01 -10.42
CA GLN A 41 0.18 0.36 -11.42
C GLN A 41 0.66 1.49 -12.34
N PHE A 42 0.77 1.19 -13.63
CA PHE A 42 1.04 2.18 -14.67
C PHE A 42 -0.21 3.00 -15.02
N GLY A 43 0.00 4.27 -15.39
CA GLY A 43 -1.07 5.15 -15.80
C GLY A 43 -0.71 6.63 -15.71
N GLY A 44 -1.75 7.46 -15.59
CA GLY A 44 -1.66 8.91 -15.60
C GLY A 44 -1.22 9.48 -16.95
N PRO A 45 -1.11 10.81 -17.06
CA PRO A 45 -0.89 11.49 -18.35
C PRO A 45 0.45 11.18 -19.04
N LYS A 46 1.40 10.58 -18.31
CA LYS A 46 2.76 10.29 -18.78
C LYS A 46 3.10 8.80 -18.73
N ASP A 47 2.09 7.96 -18.53
CA ASP A 47 2.22 6.49 -18.45
C ASP A 47 3.35 6.05 -17.50
N LYS A 48 3.20 6.41 -16.21
CA LYS A 48 4.17 6.11 -15.16
C LYS A 48 3.55 5.28 -14.04
N LYS A 49 4.40 4.59 -13.28
CA LYS A 49 4.01 3.97 -12.01
C LYS A 49 3.39 4.99 -11.05
N PHE A 50 2.37 4.56 -10.32
CA PHE A 50 1.71 5.36 -9.28
C PHE A 50 2.69 5.75 -8.17
N ASN A 51 3.57 4.82 -7.77
CA ASN A 51 4.62 4.92 -6.76
C ASN A 51 4.15 5.11 -5.30
N ARG A 52 5.04 4.76 -4.38
CA ARG A 52 4.83 4.85 -2.92
C ARG A 52 4.59 6.28 -2.42
N SER A 53 5.18 7.28 -3.08
CA SER A 53 5.04 8.70 -2.66
C SER A 53 3.61 9.19 -2.84
N ARG A 54 2.93 8.82 -3.94
CA ARG A 54 1.53 9.16 -4.16
C ARG A 54 0.60 8.43 -3.19
N LEU A 55 0.83 7.13 -2.97
CA LEU A 55 0.04 6.36 -2.01
C LEU A 55 0.14 6.96 -0.61
N ARG A 56 1.36 7.29 -0.15
CA ARG A 56 1.57 7.95 1.14
C ARG A 56 0.83 9.27 1.24
N LYS A 57 0.86 10.10 0.19
CA LYS A 57 0.14 11.38 0.17
C LYS A 57 -1.37 11.17 0.24
N ALA A 58 -1.90 10.20 -0.49
CA ALA A 58 -3.32 9.87 -0.48
C ALA A 58 -3.78 9.41 0.91
N LEU A 59 -3.06 8.47 1.53
CA LEU A 59 -3.36 7.98 2.88
C LEU A 59 -3.36 9.09 3.94
N LEU A 60 -2.42 10.03 3.84
CA LEU A 60 -2.35 11.18 4.76
C LEU A 60 -3.43 12.23 4.48
N ALA A 61 -3.82 12.42 3.22
CA ALA A 61 -4.87 13.38 2.86
C ALA A 61 -6.26 12.92 3.34
N THR A 62 -6.46 11.60 3.45
CA THR A 62 -7.72 10.98 3.86
C THR A 62 -7.73 10.45 5.29
N SER A 63 -6.68 10.69 6.07
CA SER A 63 -6.53 10.09 7.40
C SER A 63 -7.57 10.55 8.43
N ALA A 64 -8.24 11.68 8.19
CA ALA A 64 -9.31 12.19 9.06
C ALA A 64 -10.71 11.73 8.63
N GLN A 65 -10.85 11.05 7.49
CA GLN A 65 -12.13 10.54 7.00
C GLN A 65 -12.46 9.19 7.65
N PRO A 66 -13.73 8.78 7.72
CA PRO A 66 -14.10 7.39 8.01
C PRO A 66 -13.30 6.40 7.15
N ILE A 67 -12.95 5.25 7.71
CA ILE A 67 -12.06 4.29 7.02
C ILE A 67 -12.71 3.74 5.74
N GLU A 68 -14.03 3.63 5.69
CA GLU A 68 -14.80 3.28 4.51
C GLU A 68 -14.68 4.34 3.41
N ASP A 69 -14.84 5.62 3.74
CA ASP A 69 -14.69 6.74 2.79
C ASP A 69 -13.25 6.81 2.26
N GLN A 70 -12.28 6.56 3.13
CA GLN A 70 -10.87 6.49 2.76
C GLN A 70 -10.60 5.35 1.77
N LYS A 71 -11.21 4.18 1.97
CA LYS A 71 -11.11 3.04 1.03
C LYS A 71 -11.66 3.45 -0.33
N GLU A 72 -12.87 4.02 -0.38
CA GLU A 72 -13.50 4.45 -1.64
C GLU A 72 -12.64 5.50 -2.37
N HIS A 73 -12.08 6.45 -1.63
CA HIS A 73 -11.19 7.46 -2.20
C HIS A 73 -9.93 6.84 -2.82
N LEU A 74 -9.29 5.89 -2.14
CA LEU A 74 -8.08 5.22 -2.63
C LEU A 74 -8.38 4.39 -3.88
N GLU A 75 -9.50 3.67 -3.89
CA GLU A 75 -9.95 2.90 -5.05
C GLU A 75 -10.25 3.80 -6.26
N SER A 76 -10.97 4.91 -6.04
CA SER A 76 -11.23 5.92 -7.06
C SER A 76 -9.94 6.51 -7.62
N LEU A 77 -9.01 6.92 -6.75
CA LEU A 77 -7.72 7.48 -7.14
C LEU A 77 -6.88 6.49 -7.97
N LEU A 78 -6.86 5.21 -7.60
CA LEU A 78 -6.15 4.18 -8.35
C LEU A 78 -6.80 3.94 -9.73
N ASN A 79 -8.12 3.88 -9.79
CA ASN A 79 -8.86 3.71 -11.05
C ASN A 79 -8.68 4.92 -11.98
N GLU A 80 -8.70 6.13 -11.45
CA GLU A 80 -8.39 7.35 -12.20
C GLU A 80 -6.96 7.35 -12.73
N TRP A 81 -6.00 6.94 -11.89
CA TRP A 81 -4.61 6.83 -12.33
C TRP A 81 -4.44 5.80 -13.44
N LYS A 82 -4.95 4.58 -13.25
CA LYS A 82 -4.93 3.50 -14.25
C LYS A 82 -5.59 3.97 -15.56
N GLY A 83 -6.72 4.67 -15.46
CA GLY A 83 -7.49 5.13 -16.60
C GLY A 83 -7.91 3.95 -17.47
N LYS A 84 -7.42 3.92 -18.72
CA LYS A 84 -7.69 2.83 -19.68
C LYS A 84 -6.61 1.75 -19.70
N GLN A 85 -5.53 1.91 -18.92
CA GLN A 85 -4.48 0.92 -18.85
C GLN A 85 -4.99 -0.35 -18.17
N GLU A 86 -4.38 -1.48 -18.50
CA GLU A 86 -4.64 -2.72 -17.79
C GLU A 86 -4.05 -2.67 -16.37
N GLN A 87 -4.59 -3.52 -15.50
CA GLN A 87 -4.01 -3.70 -14.18
C GLN A 87 -2.62 -4.32 -14.32
N THR A 88 -1.61 -3.70 -13.70
CA THR A 88 -0.21 -4.12 -13.90
C THR A 88 0.14 -5.41 -13.16
N ASP A 89 -0.42 -5.61 -11.96
CA ASP A 89 -0.12 -6.74 -11.08
C ASP A 89 -1.27 -6.95 -10.08
N ASP A 90 -1.22 -7.98 -9.25
CA ASP A 90 -2.19 -8.22 -8.18
C ASP A 90 -2.12 -7.12 -7.10
N ILE A 91 -3.27 -6.51 -6.82
CA ILE A 91 -3.38 -5.37 -5.90
C ILE A 91 -4.08 -5.80 -4.61
N THR A 92 -3.44 -5.53 -3.48
CA THR A 92 -4.06 -5.66 -2.16
C THR A 92 -3.65 -4.49 -1.29
N LEU A 93 -4.62 -3.86 -0.63
CA LEU A 93 -4.43 -2.83 0.39
C LEU A 93 -5.41 -3.14 1.55
N ILE A 94 -4.88 -3.22 2.76
CA ILE A 94 -5.63 -3.47 3.99
C ILE A 94 -5.41 -2.26 4.90
N GLY A 95 -6.50 -1.65 5.37
CA GLY A 95 -6.50 -0.64 6.42
C GLY A 95 -7.12 -1.21 7.70
N ILE A 96 -6.51 -0.91 8.84
CA ILE A 96 -6.99 -1.31 10.18
C ILE A 96 -7.01 -0.05 11.05
N GLU A 97 -8.14 0.22 11.71
CA GLU A 97 -8.29 1.27 12.72
C GLU A 97 -8.43 0.62 14.09
N VAL A 98 -7.70 1.16 15.08
CA VAL A 98 -7.61 0.65 16.46
C VAL A 98 -8.66 1.30 17.35
#